data_AF-A0A1V4CV22-F1
#
_entry.id   AF-A0A1V4CV22-F1
#
_cell.length_a   1.000
_cell.length_b   1.000
_cell.length_c   1.000
_cell.angle_alpha   90.00
_cell.angle_beta   90.00
_cell.angle_gamma   90.00
#
_symmetry.space_group_name_H-M   'P 1'
#
loop_
_entity.id
_entity.type
_entity.pdbx_description
1 polymer ?
#
loop_
_entity_poly.entity_id
_entity_poly.type
_entity_poly.pdbx_seq_one_letter_code
_entity_poly.pdbx_strand_id
1 'polypeptide(L)'
;MTITDDTLVRLRSTAAAGDAQAALRLGRLLCLTAADPAEPGDGEPSWPEEPWLRAAVAADPDDVTALTLLTGRLAQQISYWETCRDMNPDVMKWYGEDESTVERRRIEAEQLYARIRAAGPTRHAEAGLDELAVLLGVGDKPAAEDAYSFYVMEDEVWSGSVRNSATIVASDAAKIRWACDKWLTLSEGGLGGEPTLTAHVDGAEVGSVDLGQHLADSGVDWDAVAVPELAGSRLPAGLPVPGRGLHYGFAGEAE
;
A
#
# COMPACT_ATOMS: atom_id res chain seq x y z
N MET A 1 -3.70 -7.66 16.61
CA MET A 1 -2.92 -8.87 16.25
C MET A 1 -1.46 -8.46 16.22
N THR A 2 -0.60 -9.08 17.00
CA THR A 2 0.84 -8.79 16.93
C THR A 2 1.42 -9.44 15.67
N ILE A 3 2.10 -8.66 14.83
CA ILE A 3 2.75 -9.15 13.61
C ILE A 3 4.22 -9.34 13.96
N THR A 4 4.69 -10.58 13.85
CA THR A 4 6.07 -10.98 14.19
C THR A 4 6.72 -11.67 13.00
N ASP A 5 8.04 -11.82 13.02
CA ASP A 5 8.75 -12.56 11.96
C ASP A 5 8.27 -14.02 11.87
N ASP A 6 8.02 -14.69 13.01
CA ASP A 6 7.40 -16.02 13.04
C ASP A 6 6.03 -16.06 12.35
N THR A 7 5.25 -14.97 12.46
CA THR A 7 3.95 -14.85 11.77
C THR A 7 4.15 -14.81 10.26
N LEU A 8 5.13 -14.03 9.78
CA LEU A 8 5.45 -13.95 8.35
C LEU A 8 6.00 -15.27 7.82
N VAL A 9 6.91 -15.92 8.54
CA VAL A 9 7.48 -17.23 8.16
C VAL A 9 6.38 -18.28 8.02
N ARG A 10 5.47 -18.34 9.01
CA ARG A 10 4.32 -19.26 8.96
C ARG A 10 3.40 -18.95 7.78
N LEU A 11 3.02 -17.68 7.59
CA LEU A 11 2.17 -17.28 6.47
C LEU A 11 2.80 -17.65 5.13
N ARG A 12 4.10 -17.38 4.95
CA ARG A 12 4.84 -17.74 3.73
C ARG A 12 4.87 -19.23 3.49
N SER A 13 5.18 -20.02 4.51
CA SER A 13 5.20 -21.48 4.39
C SER A 13 3.82 -22.04 4.03
N THR A 14 2.75 -21.56 4.67
CA THR A 14 1.38 -22.01 4.40
C THR A 14 0.87 -21.55 3.03
N ALA A 15 1.17 -20.31 2.63
CA ALA A 15 0.85 -19.81 1.30
C ALA A 15 1.59 -20.57 0.19
N ALA A 16 2.88 -20.88 0.39
CA ALA A 16 3.67 -21.68 -0.53
C ALA A 16 3.16 -23.13 -0.66
N ALA A 17 2.46 -23.63 0.36
CA ALA A 17 1.76 -24.91 0.32
C ALA A 17 0.40 -24.85 -0.40
N GLY A 18 0.00 -23.68 -0.94
CA GLY A 18 -1.21 -23.50 -1.73
C GLY A 18 -2.42 -22.96 -0.95
N ASP A 19 -2.25 -22.52 0.30
CA ASP A 19 -3.36 -21.95 1.08
C ASP A 19 -3.68 -20.51 0.63
N ALA A 20 -4.86 -20.33 0.05
CA ALA A 20 -5.34 -19.05 -0.49
C ALA A 20 -5.45 -17.95 0.57
N GLN A 21 -5.91 -18.28 1.78
CA GLN A 21 -6.11 -17.31 2.85
C GLN A 21 -4.78 -16.87 3.46
N ALA A 22 -3.81 -17.76 3.56
CA ALA A 22 -2.45 -17.42 3.94
C ALA A 22 -1.79 -16.52 2.87
N ALA A 23 -1.97 -16.84 1.59
CA ALA A 23 -1.46 -16.02 0.49
C ALA A 23 -2.08 -14.61 0.50
N LEU A 24 -3.40 -14.50 0.69
CA LEU A 24 -4.09 -13.22 0.83
C LEU A 24 -3.59 -12.40 2.03
N ARG A 25 -3.45 -13.04 3.20
CA ARG A 25 -2.96 -12.38 4.42
C ARG A 25 -1.52 -11.92 4.29
N LEU A 26 -0.67 -12.74 3.66
CA LEU A 26 0.72 -12.40 3.39
C LEU A 26 0.79 -11.24 2.39
N GLY A 27 0.11 -11.32 1.25
CA GLY A 27 0.04 -10.25 0.26
C GLY A 27 -0.43 -8.94 0.87
N ARG A 28 -1.49 -8.97 1.69
CA ARG A 28 -2.00 -7.76 2.39
C ARG A 28 -0.99 -7.12 3.34
N LEU A 29 -0.10 -7.89 3.96
CA LEU A 29 0.97 -7.35 4.79
C LEU A 29 2.09 -6.78 3.93
N LEU A 30 2.52 -7.52 2.90
CA LEU A 30 3.57 -7.10 1.98
C LEU A 30 3.18 -5.87 1.14
N CYS A 31 1.88 -5.61 0.93
CA CYS A 31 1.42 -4.34 0.35
C CYS A 31 1.92 -3.11 1.11
N LEU A 32 2.21 -3.24 2.42
CA LEU A 32 2.62 -2.14 3.30
C LEU A 32 4.14 -1.97 3.36
N THR A 33 4.92 -2.74 2.59
CA THR A 33 6.39 -2.70 2.61
C THR A 33 6.93 -2.33 1.23
N ALA A 34 8.03 -1.56 1.21
CA ALA A 34 8.72 -1.19 -0.04
C ALA A 34 9.27 -2.43 -0.76
N ALA A 35 9.94 -3.29 -0.01
CA ALA A 35 10.55 -4.52 -0.50
C ALA A 35 10.18 -5.71 0.40
N ASP A 36 10.49 -6.93 -0.06
CA ASP A 36 10.28 -8.13 0.75
C ASP A 36 11.15 -8.05 2.02
N PRO A 37 10.57 -8.05 3.24
CA PRO A 37 11.36 -8.01 4.47
C PRO A 37 12.32 -9.20 4.67
N ALA A 38 12.17 -10.27 3.88
CA ALA A 38 13.06 -11.43 3.89
C ALA A 38 14.27 -11.29 2.96
N GLU A 39 14.30 -10.28 2.09
CA GLU A 39 15.37 -10.04 1.12
C GLU A 39 15.96 -8.64 1.33
N PRO A 40 17.28 -8.45 1.15
CA PRO A 40 17.84 -7.12 1.17
C PRO A 40 17.29 -6.32 -0.01
N GLY A 41 16.68 -5.16 0.26
CA GLY A 41 16.23 -4.20 -0.73
C GLY A 41 17.09 -2.93 -0.70
N ASP A 42 16.99 -2.12 -1.75
CA ASP A 42 17.62 -0.80 -1.87
C ASP A 42 16.65 0.35 -1.51
N GLY A 43 15.44 0.03 -1.06
CA GLY A 43 14.38 0.98 -0.73
C GLY A 43 13.41 1.24 -1.88
N GLU A 44 13.65 0.72 -3.08
CA GLU A 44 12.72 0.85 -4.21
C GLU A 44 11.54 -0.14 -4.11
N PRO A 45 10.34 0.23 -4.62
CA PRO A 45 9.19 -0.68 -4.64
C PRO A 45 9.47 -1.93 -5.48
N SER A 46 9.55 -3.10 -4.84
CA SER A 46 9.73 -4.39 -5.54
C SER A 46 8.46 -5.22 -5.69
N TRP A 47 7.32 -4.67 -5.23
CA TRP A 47 5.99 -5.29 -5.30
C TRP A 47 5.95 -6.72 -4.72
N PRO A 48 6.51 -6.95 -3.51
CA PRO A 48 6.69 -8.28 -2.93
C PRO A 48 5.36 -9.03 -2.69
N GLU A 49 4.25 -8.31 -2.63
CA GLU A 49 2.91 -8.84 -2.45
C GLU A 49 2.33 -9.52 -3.70
N GLU A 50 2.73 -9.10 -4.90
CA GLU A 50 2.01 -9.42 -6.14
C GLU A 50 1.89 -10.94 -6.37
N PRO A 51 2.97 -11.75 -6.24
CA PRO A 51 2.87 -13.20 -6.44
C PRO A 51 1.85 -13.86 -5.50
N TRP A 52 1.74 -13.37 -4.26
CA TRP A 52 0.84 -13.92 -3.25
C TRP A 52 -0.60 -13.50 -3.49
N LEU A 53 -0.84 -12.25 -3.90
CA LEU A 53 -2.18 -11.79 -4.28
C LEU A 53 -2.69 -12.52 -5.52
N ARG A 54 -1.82 -12.74 -6.52
CA ARG A 54 -2.15 -13.56 -7.70
C ARG A 54 -2.48 -15.00 -7.31
N ALA A 55 -1.68 -15.62 -6.41
CA ALA A 55 -1.97 -16.95 -5.91
C ALA A 55 -3.31 -17.03 -5.17
N ALA A 56 -3.65 -16.02 -4.37
CA ALA A 56 -4.94 -15.93 -3.69
C ALA A 56 -6.11 -15.85 -4.69
N VAL A 57 -6.03 -14.96 -5.69
CA VAL A 57 -7.05 -14.82 -6.74
C VAL A 57 -7.16 -16.09 -7.61
N ALA A 58 -6.06 -16.78 -7.87
CA ALA A 58 -6.08 -18.03 -8.64
C ALA A 58 -6.77 -19.16 -7.88
N ALA A 59 -6.58 -19.21 -6.54
CA ALA A 59 -7.16 -20.25 -5.69
C ALA A 59 -8.64 -19.99 -5.36
N ASP A 60 -9.04 -18.71 -5.21
CA ASP A 60 -10.43 -18.29 -5.07
C ASP A 60 -10.73 -17.07 -5.97
N PRO A 61 -11.16 -17.32 -7.23
CA PRO A 61 -11.43 -16.26 -8.20
C PRO A 61 -12.52 -15.28 -7.75
N ASP A 62 -13.44 -15.67 -6.86
CA ASP A 62 -14.56 -14.81 -6.49
C ASP A 62 -14.33 -14.10 -5.14
N ASP A 63 -13.14 -14.24 -4.53
CA ASP A 63 -12.76 -13.49 -3.33
C ASP A 63 -12.56 -12.01 -3.65
N VAL A 64 -13.62 -11.23 -3.44
CA VAL A 64 -13.65 -9.77 -3.64
C VAL A 64 -12.52 -9.05 -2.88
N THR A 65 -12.06 -9.58 -1.73
CA THR A 65 -10.95 -8.97 -0.98
C THR A 65 -9.63 -9.17 -1.72
N ALA A 66 -9.38 -10.37 -2.22
CA ALA A 66 -8.18 -10.67 -3.01
C ALA A 66 -8.17 -9.89 -4.33
N LEU A 67 -9.32 -9.83 -5.01
CA LEU A 67 -9.51 -9.02 -6.21
C LEU A 67 -9.22 -7.54 -5.92
N THR A 68 -9.82 -6.96 -4.87
CA THR A 68 -9.66 -5.54 -4.53
C THR A 68 -8.21 -5.18 -4.22
N LEU A 69 -7.51 -6.02 -3.45
CA LEU A 69 -6.09 -5.84 -3.15
C LEU A 69 -5.24 -5.88 -4.42
N LEU A 70 -5.42 -6.90 -5.27
CA LEU A 70 -4.64 -7.01 -6.50
C LEU A 70 -4.92 -5.85 -7.45
N THR A 71 -6.19 -5.47 -7.65
CA THR A 71 -6.56 -4.34 -8.52
C THR A 71 -5.96 -3.02 -8.03
N GLY A 72 -6.03 -2.76 -6.72
CA GLY A 72 -5.44 -1.55 -6.13
C GLY A 72 -3.94 -1.47 -6.30
N ARG A 73 -3.24 -2.59 -6.15
CA ARG A 73 -1.78 -2.66 -6.36
C ARG A 73 -1.40 -2.53 -7.83
N LEU A 74 -2.15 -3.12 -8.75
CA LEU A 74 -1.95 -2.91 -10.18
C LEU A 74 -2.17 -1.43 -10.57
N ALA A 75 -3.17 -0.75 -10.01
CA ALA A 75 -3.37 0.69 -10.24
C ALA A 75 -2.17 1.52 -9.79
N GLN A 76 -1.60 1.23 -8.62
CA GLN A 76 -0.38 1.89 -8.13
C GLN A 76 0.84 1.59 -9.02
N GLN A 77 1.02 0.34 -9.43
CA GLN A 77 2.10 -0.03 -10.36
C GLN A 77 1.98 0.70 -11.70
N ILE A 78 0.77 0.80 -12.25
CA ILE A 78 0.51 1.55 -13.49
C ILE A 78 0.94 3.01 -13.30
N SER A 79 0.47 3.67 -12.23
CA SER A 79 0.83 5.06 -11.94
C SER A 79 2.34 5.23 -11.77
N TYR A 80 3.00 4.33 -11.05
CA TYR A 80 4.47 4.36 -10.86
C TYR A 80 5.20 4.28 -12.20
N TRP A 81 4.85 3.32 -13.04
CA TRP A 81 5.52 3.15 -14.34
C TRP A 81 5.22 4.28 -15.32
N GLU A 82 4.03 4.86 -15.28
CA GLU A 82 3.69 6.05 -16.06
C GLU A 82 4.53 7.25 -15.62
N THR A 83 4.70 7.48 -14.31
CA THR A 83 5.60 8.51 -13.78
C THR A 83 7.05 8.26 -14.19
N CYS A 84 7.56 7.03 -14.05
CA CYS A 84 8.91 6.69 -14.47
C CYS A 84 9.12 6.95 -15.97
N ARG A 85 8.13 6.62 -16.81
CA ARG A 85 8.19 6.88 -18.26
C ARG A 85 8.27 8.38 -18.55
N ASP A 86 7.45 9.18 -17.86
CA ASP A 86 7.37 10.61 -18.09
C ASP A 86 8.65 11.34 -17.61
N MET A 87 9.29 10.84 -16.55
CA MET A 87 10.58 11.35 -16.05
C MET A 87 11.78 10.88 -16.89
N ASN A 88 11.89 9.58 -17.16
CA ASN A 88 12.98 8.98 -17.92
C ASN A 88 12.56 7.64 -18.56
N PRO A 89 12.27 7.62 -19.87
CA PRO A 89 11.83 6.42 -20.60
C PRO A 89 12.79 5.22 -20.51
N ASP A 90 14.09 5.46 -20.29
CA ASP A 90 15.08 4.38 -20.19
C ASP A 90 15.00 3.60 -18.87
N VAL A 91 14.37 4.17 -17.82
CA VAL A 91 14.21 3.52 -16.50
C VAL A 91 13.41 2.24 -16.64
N MET A 92 12.27 2.25 -17.33
CA MET A 92 11.45 1.05 -17.54
C MET A 92 12.29 -0.11 -18.11
N LYS A 93 13.15 0.19 -19.08
CA LYS A 93 14.02 -0.78 -19.74
C LYS A 93 15.04 -1.41 -18.79
N TRP A 94 15.54 -0.67 -17.80
CA TRP A 94 16.46 -1.21 -16.79
C TRP A 94 15.81 -2.29 -15.93
N TYR A 95 14.50 -2.19 -15.67
CA TYR A 95 13.70 -3.20 -14.97
C TYR A 95 13.10 -4.26 -15.91
N GLY A 96 13.44 -4.22 -17.21
CA GLY A 96 12.90 -5.14 -18.21
C GLY A 96 11.42 -4.88 -18.55
N GLU A 97 10.90 -3.72 -18.19
CA GLU A 97 9.52 -3.30 -18.41
C GLU A 97 9.41 -2.40 -19.66
N ASP A 98 8.21 -2.33 -20.24
CA ASP A 98 7.90 -1.52 -21.42
C ASP A 98 6.42 -1.06 -21.44
N GLU A 99 6.03 -0.30 -22.46
CA GLU A 99 4.64 0.16 -22.63
C GLU A 99 3.63 -0.99 -22.71
N SER A 100 4.02 -2.12 -23.31
CA SER A 100 3.15 -3.30 -23.42
C SER A 100 2.84 -3.90 -22.04
N THR A 101 3.74 -3.68 -21.08
CA THR A 101 3.61 -4.17 -19.73
C THR A 101 2.65 -3.30 -18.91
N VAL A 102 2.73 -1.98 -19.05
CA VAL A 102 1.71 -1.07 -18.47
C VAL A 102 0.33 -1.39 -19.04
N GLU A 103 0.22 -1.59 -20.36
CA GLU A 103 -1.06 -1.90 -21.00
C GLU A 103 -1.63 -3.26 -20.56
N ARG A 104 -0.80 -4.31 -20.41
CA ARG A 104 -1.25 -5.59 -19.84
C ARG A 104 -1.80 -5.43 -18.43
N ARG A 105 -1.11 -4.67 -17.57
CA ARG A 105 -1.55 -4.41 -16.19
C ARG A 105 -2.86 -3.63 -16.17
N ARG A 106 -3.04 -2.66 -17.07
CA ARG A 106 -4.29 -1.91 -17.22
C ARG A 106 -5.46 -2.83 -17.59
N ILE A 107 -5.31 -3.63 -18.65
CA ILE A 107 -6.33 -4.60 -19.08
C ILE A 107 -6.69 -5.55 -17.93
N GLU A 108 -5.68 -6.07 -17.21
CA GLU A 108 -5.92 -6.94 -16.07
C GLU A 108 -6.67 -6.23 -14.94
N ALA A 109 -6.24 -5.03 -14.56
CA ALA A 109 -6.86 -4.25 -13.49
C ALA A 109 -8.34 -3.93 -13.81
N GLU A 110 -8.65 -3.56 -15.06
CA GLU A 110 -10.02 -3.34 -15.52
C GLU A 110 -10.89 -4.60 -15.43
N GLN A 111 -10.35 -5.75 -15.82
CA GLN A 111 -11.07 -7.04 -15.72
C GLN A 111 -11.36 -7.43 -14.27
N LEU A 112 -10.38 -7.25 -13.38
CA LEU A 112 -10.55 -7.50 -11.95
C LEU A 112 -11.57 -6.52 -11.34
N TYR A 113 -11.50 -5.25 -11.70
CA TYR A 113 -12.45 -4.22 -11.28
C TYR A 113 -13.88 -4.54 -11.71
N ALA A 114 -14.09 -4.98 -12.95
CA ALA A 114 -15.39 -5.39 -13.44
C ALA A 114 -15.97 -6.57 -12.63
N ARG A 115 -15.12 -7.53 -12.22
CA ARG A 115 -15.52 -8.66 -11.36
C ARG A 115 -15.93 -8.20 -9.96
N ILE A 116 -15.17 -7.27 -9.36
CA ILE A 116 -15.52 -6.67 -8.07
C ILE A 116 -16.90 -6.00 -8.14
N ARG A 117 -17.15 -5.23 -9.20
CA ARG A 117 -18.46 -4.56 -9.40
C ARG A 117 -19.59 -5.57 -9.63
N ALA A 118 -19.35 -6.63 -10.39
CA ALA A 118 -20.34 -7.68 -10.63
C ALA A 118 -20.72 -8.45 -9.35
N ALA A 119 -19.78 -8.62 -8.41
CA ALA A 119 -20.05 -9.25 -7.13
C ALA A 119 -20.93 -8.42 -6.18
N GLY A 120 -21.14 -7.13 -6.48
CA GLY A 120 -21.96 -6.22 -5.66
C GLY A 120 -21.19 -5.72 -4.44
N PRO A 121 -20.38 -4.66 -4.56
CA PRO A 121 -19.57 -4.16 -3.46
C PRO A 121 -20.44 -3.71 -2.28
N THR A 122 -19.93 -3.88 -1.07
CA THR A 122 -20.59 -3.33 0.11
C THR A 122 -20.62 -1.80 0.04
N ARG A 123 -21.65 -1.17 0.60
CA ARG A 123 -21.76 0.30 0.70
C ARG A 123 -20.50 0.97 1.27
N HIS A 124 -19.81 0.28 2.18
CA HIS A 124 -18.57 0.75 2.81
C HIS A 124 -17.34 0.74 1.87
N ALA A 125 -17.42 0.16 0.67
CA ALA A 125 -16.31 0.16 -0.29
C ALA A 125 -16.56 1.09 -1.49
N GLU A 126 -17.78 1.60 -1.66
CA GLU A 126 -18.21 2.32 -2.87
C GLU A 126 -17.31 3.52 -3.18
N ALA A 127 -17.08 4.42 -2.22
CA ALA A 127 -16.28 5.61 -2.45
C ALA A 127 -14.84 5.28 -2.89
N GLY A 128 -14.24 4.24 -2.31
CA GLY A 128 -12.88 3.81 -2.67
C GLY A 128 -12.84 3.11 -4.02
N LEU A 129 -13.89 2.38 -4.38
CA LEU A 129 -14.02 1.77 -5.71
C LEU A 129 -14.31 2.81 -6.79
N ASP A 130 -15.01 3.89 -6.48
CA ASP A 130 -15.24 5.00 -7.41
C ASP A 130 -13.93 5.74 -7.69
N GLU A 131 -13.13 6.03 -6.65
CA GLU A 131 -11.79 6.58 -6.81
C GLU A 131 -10.87 5.63 -7.61
N LEU A 132 -10.93 4.33 -7.34
CA LEU A 132 -10.17 3.32 -8.11
C LEU A 132 -10.59 3.31 -9.58
N ALA A 133 -11.88 3.52 -9.88
CA ALA A 133 -12.37 3.62 -11.25
C ALA A 133 -11.74 4.78 -12.02
N VAL A 134 -11.56 5.91 -11.33
CA VAL A 134 -10.97 7.13 -11.89
C VAL A 134 -9.49 6.92 -12.19
N LEU A 135 -8.75 6.34 -11.25
CA LEU A 135 -7.34 5.99 -11.41
C LEU A 135 -7.12 5.03 -12.58
N LEU A 136 -8.06 4.11 -12.82
CA LEU A 136 -8.02 3.19 -13.95
C LEU A 136 -8.56 3.80 -15.26
N GLY A 137 -9.09 5.03 -15.24
CA GLY A 137 -9.69 5.67 -16.42
C GLY A 137 -11.02 5.05 -16.88
N VAL A 138 -11.68 4.25 -16.03
CA VAL A 138 -12.96 3.57 -16.34
C VAL A 138 -14.18 4.22 -15.68
N GLY A 139 -13.99 5.30 -14.93
CA GLY A 139 -15.04 6.04 -14.24
C GLY A 139 -14.82 7.55 -14.24
N ASP A 140 -15.90 8.28 -14.00
CA ASP A 140 -15.87 9.74 -13.82
C ASP A 140 -15.44 10.11 -12.39
N LYS A 141 -14.94 11.34 -12.23
CA LYS A 141 -14.51 11.88 -10.93
C LYS A 141 -15.61 11.68 -9.86
N PRO A 142 -15.30 11.16 -8.66
CA PRO A 142 -16.32 10.83 -7.68
C PRO A 142 -16.89 12.12 -7.07
N ALA A 143 -18.15 12.05 -6.61
CA ALA A 143 -18.81 13.18 -5.95
C ALA A 143 -18.50 13.27 -4.45
N ALA A 144 -17.91 12.23 -3.85
CA ALA A 144 -17.78 12.09 -2.40
C ALA A 144 -16.40 12.53 -1.90
N GLU A 145 -16.42 13.38 -0.87
CA GLU A 145 -15.28 13.66 -0.01
C GLU A 145 -15.19 12.60 1.11
N ASP A 146 -13.95 12.31 1.49
CA ASP A 146 -13.46 11.39 2.51
C ASP A 146 -14.48 10.89 3.55
N ALA A 147 -14.69 9.56 3.62
CA ALA A 147 -15.47 8.92 4.69
C ALA A 147 -14.70 7.80 5.41
N TYR A 148 -13.39 7.67 5.14
CA TYR A 148 -12.59 6.61 5.72
C TYR A 148 -11.72 7.09 6.86
N SER A 149 -11.50 6.17 7.78
CA SER A 149 -10.55 6.31 8.88
C SER A 149 -9.32 5.45 8.61
N PHE A 150 -8.15 6.07 8.66
CA PHE A 150 -6.86 5.46 8.31
C PHE A 150 -5.69 6.22 8.96
N TYR A 151 -4.54 5.57 9.00
CA TYR A 151 -3.25 6.16 9.35
C TYR A 151 -2.44 6.40 8.09
N VAL A 152 -1.61 7.43 8.13
CA VAL A 152 -0.58 7.74 7.13
C VAL A 152 0.73 7.86 7.89
N MET A 153 1.72 7.03 7.56
CA MET A 153 3.11 7.32 7.88
C MET A 153 3.75 7.96 6.66
N GLU A 154 4.41 9.09 6.86
CA GLU A 154 5.17 9.80 5.83
C GLU A 154 6.61 9.99 6.32
N ASP A 155 7.56 9.72 5.44
CA ASP A 155 8.99 9.96 5.64
C ASP A 155 9.53 10.69 4.41
N GLU A 156 10.00 11.92 4.60
CA GLU A 156 10.34 12.84 3.51
C GLU A 156 11.77 13.37 3.66
N VAL A 157 12.51 13.40 2.55
CA VAL A 157 13.84 14.02 2.48
C VAL A 157 13.99 14.85 1.22
N TRP A 158 14.61 16.02 1.38
CA TRP A 158 14.96 16.90 0.28
C TRP A 158 16.41 16.70 -0.15
N SER A 159 16.62 16.48 -1.44
CA SER A 159 17.95 16.49 -2.08
C SER A 159 17.98 17.55 -3.18
N GLY A 160 18.44 18.74 -2.81
CA GLY A 160 18.43 19.90 -3.71
C GLY A 160 17.00 20.38 -3.98
N SER A 161 16.56 20.28 -5.23
CA SER A 161 15.19 20.64 -5.64
C SER A 161 14.25 19.43 -5.75
N VAL A 162 14.74 18.22 -5.46
CA VAL A 162 13.94 16.99 -5.54
C VAL A 162 13.53 16.57 -4.13
N ARG A 163 12.24 16.34 -3.95
CA ARG A 163 11.61 15.78 -2.75
C ARG A 163 11.42 14.29 -2.95
N ASN A 164 12.01 13.48 -2.08
CA ASN A 164 11.78 12.05 -2.04
C ASN A 164 10.89 11.76 -0.83
N SER A 165 9.79 11.05 -1.05
CA SER A 165 8.87 10.69 0.04
C SER A 165 8.53 9.21 -0.02
N ALA A 166 8.35 8.64 1.17
CA ALA A 166 7.78 7.32 1.37
C ALA A 166 6.52 7.47 2.20
N THR A 167 5.42 6.90 1.70
CA THR A 167 4.12 6.94 2.36
C THR A 167 3.61 5.52 2.62
N ILE A 168 3.13 5.25 3.83
CA ILE A 168 2.44 4.01 4.18
C ILE A 168 1.04 4.33 4.71
N VAL A 169 0.01 3.81 4.06
CA VAL A 169 -1.38 3.96 4.49
C VAL A 169 -1.94 2.63 4.98
N ALA A 170 -2.48 2.62 6.20
CA ALA A 170 -3.16 1.46 6.76
C ALA A 170 -4.32 1.86 7.69
N SER A 171 -5.32 1.01 7.83
CA SER A 171 -6.49 1.23 8.72
C SER A 171 -6.46 0.39 10.00
N ASP A 172 -5.29 -0.13 10.38
CA ASP A 172 -5.09 -0.93 11.59
C ASP A 172 -3.79 -0.54 12.29
N ALA A 173 -3.88 -0.23 13.59
CA ALA A 173 -2.75 0.27 14.36
C ALA A 173 -1.59 -0.75 14.45
N ALA A 174 -1.89 -2.04 14.54
CA ALA A 174 -0.82 -3.05 14.61
C ALA A 174 -0.10 -3.19 13.26
N LYS A 175 -0.83 -3.01 12.16
CA LYS A 175 -0.24 -3.05 10.81
C LYS A 175 0.63 -1.86 10.52
N ILE A 176 0.17 -0.64 10.86
CA ILE A 176 0.97 0.56 10.60
C ILE A 176 2.26 0.54 11.43
N ARG A 177 2.19 0.16 12.72
CA ARG A 177 3.39 0.00 13.57
C ARG A 177 4.40 -0.95 12.96
N TRP A 178 3.94 -2.16 12.59
CA TRP A 178 4.79 -3.16 11.96
C TRP A 178 5.40 -2.66 10.64
N ALA A 179 4.61 -1.99 9.80
CA ALA A 179 5.07 -1.48 8.51
C ALA A 179 6.12 -0.37 8.68
N CYS A 180 5.93 0.53 9.64
CA CYS A 180 6.92 1.54 10.03
C CYS A 180 8.24 0.89 10.48
N ASP A 181 8.20 -0.13 11.35
CA ASP A 181 9.42 -0.81 11.79
C ASP A 181 10.15 -1.48 10.62
N LYS A 182 9.40 -2.09 9.69
CA LYS A 182 9.99 -2.69 8.48
C LYS A 182 10.57 -1.65 7.53
N TRP A 183 9.92 -0.51 7.36
CA TRP A 183 10.45 0.61 6.59
C TRP A 183 11.81 1.06 7.14
N LEU A 184 11.87 1.39 8.44
CA LEU A 184 13.10 1.84 9.10
C LEU A 184 14.24 0.81 9.05
N THR A 185 13.90 -0.48 9.01
CA THR A 185 14.90 -1.56 8.87
C THR A 185 15.38 -1.73 7.43
N LEU A 186 14.50 -1.58 6.44
CA LEU A 186 14.78 -1.89 5.03
C LEU A 186 15.51 -0.77 4.30
N SER A 187 15.21 0.49 4.60
CA SER A 187 16.07 1.60 4.20
C SER A 187 17.29 1.59 5.12
N GLU A 188 18.48 1.21 4.66
CA GLU A 188 19.73 1.23 5.46
C GLU A 188 19.97 2.63 6.08
N GLY A 189 19.35 2.92 7.24
CA GLY A 189 19.39 4.22 7.92
C GLY A 189 18.13 5.10 7.85
N GLY A 190 16.99 4.65 7.33
CA GLY A 190 15.80 5.50 7.11
C GLY A 190 15.95 6.41 5.88
N LEU A 191 14.88 7.04 5.39
CA LEU A 191 15.11 8.35 4.76
C LEU A 191 15.57 9.28 5.88
N GLY A 192 16.52 10.17 5.58
CA GLY A 192 17.10 11.09 6.57
C GLY A 192 16.14 12.19 7.05
N GLY A 193 14.83 11.98 6.94
CA GLY A 193 13.76 12.87 7.33
C GLY A 193 13.32 12.72 8.78
N GLU A 194 12.28 13.48 9.15
CA GLU A 194 11.57 13.35 10.43
C GLU A 194 10.26 12.58 10.18
N PRO A 195 10.26 11.23 10.32
CA PRO A 195 9.09 10.43 9.96
C PRO A 195 7.89 10.78 10.85
N THR A 196 6.73 10.93 10.25
CA THR A 196 5.52 11.39 10.93
C THR A 196 4.39 10.37 10.77
N LEU A 197 3.63 10.10 11.84
CA LEU A 197 2.43 9.26 11.82
C LEU A 197 1.19 10.12 12.06
N THR A 198 0.35 10.26 11.04
CA THR A 198 -0.89 11.04 11.09
C THR A 198 -2.11 10.13 11.07
N ALA A 199 -3.11 10.43 11.89
CA ALA A 199 -4.37 9.71 11.97
C ALA A 199 -5.51 10.55 11.37
N HIS A 200 -6.28 9.92 10.48
CA HIS A 200 -7.49 10.49 9.89
C HIS A 200 -8.71 9.69 10.34
N VAL A 201 -9.74 10.38 10.83
CA VAL A 201 -11.05 9.81 11.19
C VAL A 201 -12.10 10.44 10.30
N ASP A 202 -12.78 9.58 9.54
CA ASP A 202 -13.76 9.98 8.52
C ASP A 202 -13.23 11.14 7.65
N GLY A 203 -11.97 11.00 7.19
CA GLY A 203 -11.25 12.00 6.41
C GLY A 203 -10.57 13.12 7.20
N ALA A 204 -11.11 13.51 8.34
CA ALA A 204 -10.54 14.61 9.12
C ALA A 204 -9.26 14.15 9.83
N GLU A 205 -8.19 14.94 9.72
CA GLU A 205 -7.01 14.73 10.56
C GLU A 205 -7.38 14.97 12.03
N VAL A 206 -7.09 13.99 12.89
CA VAL A 206 -7.40 14.04 14.33
C VAL A 206 -6.16 14.09 15.21
N GLY A 207 -4.97 13.85 14.64
CA GLY A 207 -3.72 13.93 15.35
C GLY A 207 -2.54 13.48 14.50
N SER A 208 -1.36 13.95 14.87
CA SER A 208 -0.09 13.62 14.24
C SER A 208 0.98 13.42 15.31
N VAL A 209 1.87 12.46 15.08
CA VAL A 209 2.98 12.12 15.98
C VAL A 209 4.28 12.13 15.19
N ASP A 210 5.24 12.93 15.63
CA ASP A 210 6.62 12.90 15.14
C ASP A 210 7.30 11.62 15.68
N LEU A 211 7.49 10.63 14.83
CA LEU A 211 8.12 9.36 15.18
C LEU A 211 9.63 9.52 15.41
N GLY A 212 10.27 10.56 14.86
CA GLY A 212 11.68 10.85 15.04
C GLY A 212 12.07 11.01 16.51
N GLN A 213 11.20 11.62 17.31
CA GLN A 213 11.38 11.77 18.77
C GLN A 213 11.31 10.45 19.55
N HIS A 214 10.82 9.38 18.91
CA HIS A 214 10.59 8.08 19.51
C HIS A 214 11.49 6.99 18.92
N LEU A 215 12.47 7.36 18.08
CA LEU A 215 13.46 6.43 17.55
C LEU A 215 14.47 6.03 18.63
N ALA A 216 14.64 4.71 18.83
CA ALA A 216 15.60 4.13 19.75
C ALA A 216 16.34 2.97 19.08
N ASP A 217 17.68 3.01 19.10
CA ASP A 217 18.64 2.03 18.55
C ASP A 217 18.38 1.56 17.10
N SER A 218 17.31 0.77 16.89
CA SER A 218 16.96 0.08 15.65
C SER A 218 15.47 0.14 15.28
N GLY A 219 14.66 1.01 15.90
CA GLY A 219 13.23 1.13 15.60
C GLY A 219 12.51 2.19 16.44
N VAL A 220 11.18 2.20 16.37
CA VAL A 220 10.33 3.10 17.17
C VAL A 220 9.99 2.45 18.51
N ASP A 221 10.15 3.19 19.62
CA ASP A 221 9.61 2.78 20.92
C ASP A 221 8.09 2.98 20.96
N TRP A 222 7.34 1.99 20.44
CA TRP A 222 5.88 2.05 20.36
C TRP A 222 5.16 2.10 21.71
N ASP A 223 5.83 1.76 22.82
CA ASP A 223 5.26 1.91 24.16
C ASP A 223 5.25 3.38 24.62
N ALA A 224 6.15 4.20 24.06
CA ALA A 224 6.19 5.65 24.27
C ALA A 224 5.33 6.45 23.27
N VAL A 225 4.85 5.81 22.19
CA VAL A 225 4.04 6.46 21.15
C VAL A 225 2.54 6.31 21.41
N ALA A 226 1.88 7.43 21.67
CA ALA A 226 0.42 7.47 21.78
C ALA A 226 -0.24 7.47 20.39
N VAL A 227 -0.33 6.30 19.74
CA VAL A 227 -1.01 6.16 18.43
C VAL A 227 -2.51 6.45 18.59
N PRO A 228 -3.08 7.47 17.92
CA PRO A 228 -4.50 7.81 18.05
C PRO A 228 -5.39 6.63 17.63
N GLU A 229 -6.50 6.41 18.33
CA GLU A 229 -7.47 5.39 17.91
C GLU A 229 -8.29 5.89 16.72
N LEU A 230 -8.47 5.03 15.71
CA LEU A 230 -9.41 5.30 14.62
C LEU A 230 -10.83 4.99 15.08
N ALA A 231 -11.59 6.02 15.41
CA ALA A 231 -13.05 5.95 15.40
C ALA A 231 -13.53 6.00 13.94
N GLY A 232 -14.67 5.38 13.62
CA GLY A 232 -15.27 5.49 12.28
C GLY A 232 -14.94 4.34 11.31
N SER A 233 -15.24 4.58 10.05
CA SER A 233 -15.32 3.55 9.01
C SER A 233 -13.94 3.29 8.40
N ARG A 234 -13.33 2.13 8.66
CA ARG A 234 -11.93 1.84 8.24
C ARG A 234 -11.74 1.78 6.72
N LEU A 235 -10.69 2.40 6.18
CA LEU A 235 -10.30 2.21 4.77
C LEU A 235 -10.16 0.72 4.43
N PRO A 236 -10.92 0.18 3.44
CA PRO A 236 -10.74 -1.20 2.98
C PRO A 236 -9.37 -1.40 2.36
N ALA A 237 -8.75 -2.55 2.63
CA ALA A 237 -7.41 -2.83 2.12
C ALA A 237 -7.44 -2.98 0.59
N GLY A 238 -6.48 -2.34 -0.07
CA GLY A 238 -6.39 -2.29 -1.53
C GLY A 238 -7.12 -1.11 -2.16
N LEU A 239 -7.95 -0.37 -1.42
CA LEU A 239 -8.63 0.80 -2.00
C LEU A 239 -7.77 2.08 -1.86
N PRO A 240 -7.86 2.99 -2.84
CA PRO A 240 -7.39 4.37 -2.70
C PRO A 240 -8.22 5.13 -1.66
N VAL A 241 -7.64 6.22 -1.16
CA VAL A 241 -8.32 7.21 -0.33
C VAL A 241 -8.93 8.28 -1.27
N PRO A 242 -10.27 8.40 -1.33
CA PRO A 242 -10.94 9.30 -2.26
C PRO A 242 -10.44 10.74 -2.18
N GLY A 243 -10.04 11.32 -3.32
CA GLY A 243 -9.65 12.73 -3.40
C GLY A 243 -8.31 13.12 -2.75
N ARG A 244 -7.51 12.17 -2.27
CA ARG A 244 -6.22 12.45 -1.60
C ARG A 244 -4.97 12.06 -2.36
N GLY A 245 -5.10 11.32 -3.47
CA GLY A 245 -3.93 10.73 -4.14
C GLY A 245 -3.19 9.70 -3.27
N LEU A 246 -3.82 9.20 -2.21
CA LEU A 246 -3.25 8.22 -1.30
C LEU A 246 -3.85 6.84 -1.56
N HIS A 247 -3.10 5.78 -1.27
CA HIS A 247 -3.60 4.42 -1.40
C HIS A 247 -3.22 3.54 -0.22
N TYR A 248 -4.09 2.60 0.16
CA TYR A 248 -3.70 1.54 1.10
C TYR A 248 -2.46 0.81 0.58
N GLY A 249 -1.40 0.76 1.39
CA GLY A 249 -0.11 0.21 0.98
C GLY A 249 1.04 1.17 1.21
N PHE A 250 2.24 0.72 0.83
CA PHE A 250 3.43 1.53 0.63
C PHE A 250 3.42 2.16 -0.76
N ALA A 251 3.81 3.43 -0.84
CA ALA A 251 4.12 4.16 -2.05
C ALA A 251 5.42 4.96 -1.83
N GLY A 252 6.28 5.00 -2.85
CA GLY A 252 7.46 5.86 -2.89
C GLY A 252 7.36 6.82 -4.07
N GLU A 253 7.67 8.08 -3.83
CA GLU A 253 7.53 9.17 -4.82
C GLU A 253 8.77 10.06 -4.84
N ALA A 254 9.10 10.58 -6.02
CA ALA A 254 10.14 11.58 -6.22
C ALA A 254 9.58 12.72 -7.09
N GLU A 255 9.59 13.95 -6.56
CA GLU A 255 9.02 15.16 -7.19
C GLU A 255 10.01 16.32 -7.23
#